data_AF-A0A835E487-F1
#
_entry.id   AF-A0A835E487-F1
#
_cell.length_a   1.000
_cell.length_b   1.000
_cell.length_c   1.000
_cell.angle_alpha   90.00
_cell.angle_beta   90.00
_cell.angle_gamma   90.00
#
_symmetry.space_group_name_H-M   'P 1'
#
loop_
_entity.id
_entity.type
_entity.pdbx_description
1 polymer ?
#
loop_
_entity_poly.entity_id
_entity_poly.type
_entity_poly.pdbx_seq_one_letter_code
_entity_poly.pdbx_strand_id
1 'polypeptide(L)'
;MSNALKDYFACVHGVHLAEVQPCPIGDAFVRFHSPVERERFLDQSLQFSPHYQLRFFKHDEGMNARFQDMDREAWLMLMSFPEDARSNSTIAKAVAGFGLLRYWHDTNNRAQIVVKVNLKDDAAIPHGVLVSPGLPPRTRSWMCPVFVLKRKGVTMLADEEPTPPNGPLFPMPHYAPRWMHYNVGSQDAGQG
;
A
#
# COMPACT_ATOMS: atom_id res chain seq x y z
N MET A 1 -16.08 19.29 29.06
CA MET A 1 -15.50 19.90 27.85
C MET A 1 -16.50 19.97 26.69
N SER A 2 -17.14 18.87 26.28
CA SER A 2 -18.10 18.84 25.16
C SER A 2 -19.23 19.88 25.27
N ASN A 3 -19.95 19.95 26.40
CA ASN A 3 -21.03 20.94 26.58
C ASN A 3 -20.51 22.39 26.56
N ALA A 4 -19.38 22.67 27.21
CA ALA A 4 -18.81 24.01 27.23
C ALA A 4 -18.37 24.49 25.82
N LEU A 5 -17.89 23.58 24.96
CA LEU A 5 -17.63 23.88 23.56
C LEU A 5 -18.93 24.18 22.80
N LYS A 6 -19.96 23.33 22.96
CA LYS A 6 -21.27 23.57 22.32
C LYS A 6 -21.87 24.93 22.71
N ASP A 7 -21.81 25.27 24.00
CA ASP A 7 -22.32 26.55 24.52
C ASP A 7 -21.52 27.74 23.97
N TYR A 8 -20.19 27.65 23.96
CA TYR A 8 -19.33 28.70 23.40
C TYR A 8 -19.64 28.98 21.92
N PHE A 9 -19.76 27.94 21.10
CA PHE A 9 -20.07 28.12 19.68
C PHE A 9 -21.48 28.67 19.45
N ALA A 10 -22.47 28.23 20.23
CA ALA A 10 -23.82 28.74 20.15
C ALA A 10 -23.89 30.23 20.55
N CYS A 11 -23.29 30.60 21.69
CA CYS A 11 -23.40 31.94 22.26
C CYS A 11 -22.48 32.97 21.58
N VAL A 12 -21.26 32.58 21.22
CA VAL A 12 -20.24 33.53 20.68
C VAL A 12 -20.28 33.60 19.16
N HIS A 13 -20.49 32.46 18.49
CA HIS A 13 -20.39 32.37 17.02
C HIS A 13 -21.74 32.17 16.33
N GLY A 14 -22.82 31.95 17.09
CA GLY A 14 -24.15 31.67 16.54
C GLY A 14 -24.24 30.34 15.82
N VAL A 15 -23.34 29.40 16.11
CA VAL A 15 -23.23 28.10 15.41
C VAL A 15 -23.51 26.98 16.39
N HIS A 16 -24.43 26.09 16.03
CA HIS A 16 -24.67 24.87 16.80
C HIS A 16 -23.76 23.76 16.30
N LEU A 17 -22.94 23.20 17.18
CA LEU A 17 -22.16 22.01 16.85
C LEU A 17 -23.07 20.78 16.90
N ALA A 18 -23.10 20.01 15.82
CA ALA A 18 -23.86 18.77 15.76
C ALA A 18 -23.32 17.76 16.78
N GLU A 19 -21.99 17.66 16.90
CA GLU A 19 -21.36 16.67 17.77
C GLU A 19 -19.96 17.11 18.22
N VAL A 20 -19.59 16.73 19.45
CA VAL A 20 -18.23 16.90 19.99
C VAL A 20 -17.83 15.65 20.76
N GLN A 21 -16.80 14.95 20.29
CA GLN A 21 -16.27 13.73 20.91
C GLN A 21 -14.78 13.89 21.25
N PRO A 22 -14.30 13.43 22.42
CA PRO A 22 -12.89 13.46 22.75
C PRO A 22 -12.09 12.50 21.86
N CYS A 23 -10.85 12.87 21.52
CA CYS A 23 -9.91 12.04 20.77
C CYS A 23 -8.75 11.61 21.70
N PRO A 24 -8.33 10.33 21.70
CA PRO A 24 -7.23 9.84 22.54
C PRO A 24 -5.88 10.54 22.35
N ILE A 25 -5.69 11.27 21.24
CA ILE A 25 -4.46 12.04 20.97
C ILE A 25 -4.41 13.39 21.71
N GLY A 26 -5.39 13.66 22.58
CA GLY A 26 -5.49 14.93 23.33
C GLY A 26 -6.34 15.99 22.64
N ASP A 27 -6.92 15.67 21.48
CA ASP A 27 -7.79 16.55 20.68
C ASP A 27 -9.29 16.21 20.87
N ALA A 28 -10.16 16.85 20.10
CA ALA A 28 -11.58 16.49 20.02
C ALA A 28 -12.07 16.53 18.57
N PHE A 29 -12.90 15.56 18.19
CA PHE A 29 -13.67 15.62 16.96
C PHE A 29 -14.85 16.58 17.13
N VAL A 30 -14.99 17.50 16.19
CA VAL A 30 -16.08 18.47 16.16
C VAL A 30 -16.79 18.38 14.83
N ARG A 31 -18.09 18.08 14.87
CA ARG A 31 -18.94 17.99 13.69
C ARG A 31 -19.85 19.22 13.62
N PHE A 32 -19.75 19.97 12.53
CA PHE A 32 -20.63 21.07 12.19
C PHE A 32 -21.86 20.57 11.42
N HIS A 33 -22.93 21.36 11.34
CA HIS A 33 -24.12 20.99 10.57
C HIS A 33 -23.93 21.14 9.07
N SER A 34 -23.04 22.05 8.64
CA SER A 34 -22.68 22.21 7.24
C SER A 34 -21.16 22.32 7.01
N PRO A 35 -20.66 21.93 5.82
CA PRO A 35 -19.29 22.18 5.43
C PRO A 35 -18.92 23.66 5.40
N VAL A 36 -19.89 24.54 5.10
CA VAL A 36 -19.69 26.00 5.05
C VAL A 36 -19.42 26.58 6.44
N GLU A 37 -20.20 26.15 7.44
CA GLU A 37 -19.95 26.52 8.85
C GLU A 37 -18.58 26.04 9.31
N ARG A 38 -18.21 24.80 8.97
CA ARG A 38 -16.89 24.26 9.27
C ARG A 38 -15.78 25.13 8.66
N GLU A 39 -15.91 25.50 7.40
CA GLU A 39 -14.90 26.27 6.67
C GLU A 39 -14.62 27.62 7.34
N ARG A 40 -15.64 28.24 7.95
CA ARG A 40 -15.51 29.51 8.68
C ARG A 40 -14.47 29.44 9.81
N PHE A 41 -14.23 28.27 10.38
CA PHE A 41 -13.36 28.09 11.54
C PHE A 41 -12.04 27.39 11.20
N LEU A 42 -11.87 26.90 9.97
CA LEU A 42 -10.58 26.41 9.52
C LEU A 42 -9.59 27.58 9.45
N ASP A 43 -8.31 27.30 9.75
CA ASP A 43 -7.21 28.28 9.79
C ASP A 43 -7.34 29.42 10.81
N GLN A 44 -8.36 29.37 11.67
CA GLN A 44 -8.56 30.35 12.74
C GLN A 44 -8.15 29.80 14.10
N SER A 45 -7.55 30.68 14.92
CA SER A 45 -7.33 30.43 16.34
C SER A 45 -8.40 31.16 17.14
N LEU A 46 -9.34 30.42 17.72
CA LEU A 46 -10.42 30.98 18.51
C LEU A 46 -10.02 31.06 19.99
N GLN A 47 -10.27 32.20 20.63
CA GLN A 47 -10.08 32.34 22.06
C GLN A 47 -11.29 31.78 22.81
N PHE A 48 -11.13 30.63 23.46
CA PHE A 48 -12.19 29.99 24.23
C PHE A 48 -12.23 30.48 25.68
N SER A 49 -11.06 30.77 26.25
CA SER A 49 -10.88 31.27 27.62
C SER A 49 -9.53 32.00 27.70
N PRO A 50 -9.27 32.89 28.68
CA PRO A 50 -7.99 33.60 28.80
C PRO A 50 -6.74 32.73 28.73
N HIS A 51 -6.86 31.43 29.03
CA HIS A 51 -5.76 30.46 29.01
C HIS A 51 -5.87 29.39 27.92
N TYR A 52 -6.95 29.37 27.12
CA TYR A 52 -7.21 28.30 26.16
C TYR A 52 -7.59 28.84 24.78
N GLN A 53 -6.85 28.39 23.77
CA GLN A 53 -7.14 28.62 22.37
C GLN A 53 -7.59 27.34 21.69
N LEU A 54 -8.54 27.45 20.77
CA LEU A 54 -9.00 26.37 19.91
C LEU A 54 -8.45 26.59 18.51
N ARG A 55 -7.94 25.53 17.91
CA ARG A 55 -7.58 25.48 16.49
C ARG A 55 -8.25 24.29 15.86
N PHE A 56 -8.74 24.48 14.66
CA PHE A 56 -9.41 23.43 13.90
C PHE A 56 -8.53 23.02 12.73
N PHE A 57 -8.32 21.72 12.62
CA PHE A 57 -7.68 21.09 11.47
C PHE A 57 -8.70 20.18 10.80
N LYS A 58 -8.57 19.98 9.50
CA LYS A 58 -9.36 18.93 8.85
C LYS A 58 -8.95 17.58 9.45
N HIS A 59 -9.92 16.68 9.57
CA HIS A 59 -9.70 15.37 10.19
C HIS A 59 -8.57 14.58 9.50
N ASP A 60 -8.45 14.71 8.18
CA ASP A 60 -7.41 14.11 7.34
C ASP A 60 -6.05 14.80 7.41
N GLU A 61 -5.98 15.97 8.05
CA GLU A 61 -4.77 16.77 8.27
C GLU A 61 -4.39 16.82 9.77
N GLY A 62 -4.96 15.93 10.58
CA GLY A 62 -4.68 15.84 12.01
C GLY A 62 -3.22 15.51 12.34
N MET A 63 -2.84 15.56 13.62
CA MET A 63 -1.45 15.35 14.05
C MET A 63 -0.87 13.98 13.67
N ASN A 64 -1.74 12.97 13.48
CA ASN A 64 -1.39 11.64 13.03
C ASN A 64 -1.39 11.46 11.50
N ALA A 65 -1.75 12.50 10.73
CA ALA A 65 -1.70 12.47 9.27
C ALA A 65 -0.24 12.42 8.81
N ARG A 66 0.06 11.55 7.84
CA ARG A 66 1.38 11.41 7.25
C ARG A 66 1.23 11.27 5.74
N PHE A 67 2.09 11.96 5.01
CA PHE A 67 2.31 11.68 3.60
C PHE A 67 3.35 10.58 3.49
N GLN A 68 3.16 9.72 2.50
CA GLN A 68 4.15 8.71 2.13
C GLN A 68 4.40 8.86 0.63
N ASP A 69 5.65 9.08 0.28
CA ASP A 69 6.08 9.09 -1.11
C ASP A 69 6.05 7.65 -1.66
N MET A 70 5.38 7.53 -2.80
CA MET A 70 5.13 6.26 -3.48
C MET A 70 5.39 6.41 -4.99
N ASP A 71 6.41 7.17 -5.35
CA ASP A 71 6.79 7.52 -6.72
C ASP A 71 7.50 6.37 -7.46
N ARG A 72 8.17 5.49 -6.71
CA ARG A 72 8.82 4.28 -7.21
C ARG A 72 7.80 3.23 -7.63
N GLU A 73 7.84 2.83 -8.89
CA GLU A 73 6.95 1.82 -9.47
C GLU A 73 7.75 0.58 -9.89
N ALA A 74 7.22 -0.61 -9.57
CA ALA A 74 7.79 -1.88 -10.01
C ALA A 74 6.74 -2.83 -10.59
N TRP A 75 7.13 -3.51 -11.66
CA TRP A 75 6.44 -4.68 -12.18
C TRP A 75 7.16 -5.92 -11.66
N LEU A 76 6.44 -6.78 -10.96
CA LEU A 76 6.95 -7.99 -10.35
C LEU A 76 6.20 -9.20 -10.88
N MET A 77 6.89 -10.32 -10.97
CA MET A 77 6.31 -11.63 -11.23
C MET A 77 6.43 -12.48 -9.96
N LEU A 78 5.30 -12.92 -9.43
CA LEU A 78 5.25 -13.79 -8.26
C LEU A 78 5.08 -15.23 -8.72
N MET A 79 6.10 -16.05 -8.45
CA MET A 79 6.15 -17.45 -8.89
C MET A 79 5.51 -18.38 -7.86
N SER A 80 4.97 -19.48 -8.35
CA SER A 80 4.25 -20.51 -7.59
C SER A 80 3.16 -19.92 -6.71
N PHE A 81 2.48 -18.87 -7.17
CA PHE A 81 1.43 -18.21 -6.40
C PHE A 81 0.18 -19.11 -6.33
N PRO A 82 -0.30 -19.47 -5.13
CA PRO A 82 -1.36 -20.46 -4.97
C PRO A 82 -2.65 -20.01 -5.68
N GLU A 83 -3.20 -20.88 -6.52
CA GLU A 83 -4.36 -20.57 -7.39
C GLU A 83 -5.59 -20.16 -6.57
N ASP A 84 -5.87 -20.88 -5.48
CA ASP A 84 -6.95 -20.59 -4.54
C ASP A 84 -6.78 -19.25 -3.79
N ALA A 85 -5.58 -18.70 -3.80
CA ALA A 85 -5.24 -17.47 -3.09
C ALA A 85 -5.22 -16.24 -4.01
N ARG A 86 -5.48 -16.40 -5.31
CA ARG A 86 -5.45 -15.33 -6.34
C ARG A 86 -6.63 -14.38 -6.19
N SER A 87 -6.55 -13.54 -5.17
CA SER A 87 -7.50 -12.46 -4.94
C SER A 87 -6.75 -11.15 -4.72
N ASN A 88 -7.42 -10.04 -5.03
CA ASN A 88 -6.86 -8.72 -4.81
C ASN A 88 -6.42 -8.53 -3.35
N SER A 89 -7.24 -8.97 -2.39
CA SER A 89 -6.93 -8.83 -0.95
C SER A 89 -5.72 -9.66 -0.52
N THR A 90 -5.58 -10.90 -1.00
CA THR A 90 -4.44 -11.74 -0.65
C THR A 90 -3.15 -11.25 -1.30
N ILE A 91 -3.20 -10.84 -2.57
CA ILE A 91 -2.03 -10.31 -3.28
C ILE A 91 -1.60 -8.98 -2.65
N ALA A 92 -2.56 -8.11 -2.32
CA ALA A 92 -2.28 -6.86 -1.61
C ALA A 92 -1.60 -7.12 -0.26
N LYS A 93 -2.09 -8.09 0.52
CA LYS A 93 -1.45 -8.52 1.77
C LYS A 93 -0.03 -9.04 1.56
N ALA A 94 0.20 -9.84 0.53
CA ALA A 94 1.52 -10.41 0.22
C ALA A 94 2.57 -9.34 -0.10
N VAL A 95 2.16 -8.23 -0.74
CA VAL A 95 3.06 -7.12 -1.08
C VAL A 95 3.09 -5.98 -0.05
N ALA A 96 2.12 -5.95 0.88
CA ALA A 96 1.92 -4.86 1.84
C ALA A 96 3.14 -4.54 2.71
N GLY A 97 4.08 -5.48 2.87
CA GLY A 97 5.35 -5.24 3.56
C GLY A 97 6.18 -4.14 2.90
N PHE A 98 6.34 -4.20 1.57
CA PHE A 98 7.28 -3.38 0.81
C PHE A 98 6.61 -2.46 -0.23
N GLY A 99 5.32 -2.64 -0.52
CA GLY A 99 4.61 -1.81 -1.49
C GLY A 99 3.10 -1.86 -1.40
N LEU A 100 2.45 -1.04 -2.23
CA LEU A 100 1.01 -0.99 -2.42
C LEU A 100 0.66 -1.57 -3.78
N LEU A 101 -0.23 -2.57 -3.79
CA LEU A 101 -0.73 -3.16 -5.02
C LEU A 101 -1.58 -2.15 -5.80
N ARG A 102 -1.25 -1.92 -7.08
CA ARG A 102 -2.05 -1.08 -8.00
C ARG A 102 -2.86 -1.92 -8.96
N TYR A 103 -2.25 -2.98 -9.46
CA TYR A 103 -2.83 -3.83 -10.48
C TYR A 103 -2.19 -5.22 -10.38
N TRP A 104 -2.95 -6.24 -10.72
CA TRP A 104 -2.42 -7.58 -10.93
C TRP A 104 -3.10 -8.19 -12.15
N HIS A 105 -2.37 -9.06 -12.82
CA HIS A 105 -2.81 -9.77 -13.99
C HIS A 105 -2.57 -11.26 -13.80
N ASP A 106 -3.61 -12.04 -14.07
CA ASP A 106 -3.47 -13.47 -14.21
C ASP A 106 -2.86 -13.78 -15.58
N THR A 107 -1.75 -14.52 -15.58
CA THR A 107 -1.09 -14.89 -16.84
C THR A 107 -1.67 -16.20 -17.36
N ASN A 108 -1.40 -16.53 -18.62
CA ASN A 108 -1.76 -17.85 -19.17
C ASN A 108 -1.03 -19.02 -18.48
N ASN A 109 -0.06 -18.74 -17.60
CA ASN A 109 0.63 -19.72 -16.77
C ASN A 109 0.12 -19.67 -15.31
N ARG A 110 -0.53 -20.75 -14.87
CA ARG A 110 -1.06 -20.88 -13.49
C ARG A 110 0.02 -20.91 -12.41
N ALA A 111 1.29 -21.09 -12.77
CA ALA A 111 2.40 -21.02 -11.83
C ALA A 111 2.88 -19.59 -11.55
N GLN A 112 2.30 -18.55 -12.17
CA GLN A 112 2.76 -17.18 -11.94
C GLN A 112 1.64 -16.14 -12.07
N ILE A 113 1.82 -15.02 -11.37
CA ILE A 113 1.02 -13.81 -11.55
C ILE A 113 1.95 -12.61 -11.75
N VAL A 114 1.48 -11.61 -12.48
CA VAL A 114 2.21 -10.34 -12.65
C VAL A 114 1.51 -9.28 -11.81
N VAL A 115 2.28 -8.56 -11.01
CA VAL A 115 1.77 -7.50 -10.13
C VAL A 115 2.50 -6.20 -10.41
N LYS A 116 1.74 -5.11 -10.34
CA LYS A 116 2.23 -3.75 -10.41
C LYS A 116 2.10 -3.13 -9.03
N VAL A 117 3.22 -2.71 -8.46
CA VAL A 117 3.28 -2.14 -7.11
C VAL A 117 3.92 -0.76 -7.12
N ASN A 118 3.41 0.12 -6.26
CA ASN A 118 4.16 1.29 -5.83
C ASN A 118 4.97 0.90 -4.59
N LEU A 119 6.29 1.07 -4.64
CA LEU A 119 7.15 0.76 -3.52
C LEU A 119 7.00 1.84 -2.45
N LYS A 120 7.14 1.45 -1.19
CA LYS A 120 7.27 2.42 -0.09
C LYS A 120 8.68 2.99 -0.15
N ASP A 121 8.83 4.30 -0.20
CA ASP A 121 10.10 5.05 -0.04
C ASP A 121 11.37 4.23 -0.39
N ASP A 122 12.20 3.85 0.59
CA ASP A 122 13.43 3.08 0.42
C ASP A 122 13.29 1.54 0.47
N ALA A 123 12.08 1.00 0.33
CA ALA A 123 11.85 -0.44 0.44
C ALA A 123 12.61 -1.23 -0.65
N ALA A 124 13.36 -2.24 -0.18
CA ALA A 124 13.90 -3.28 -1.03
C ALA A 124 12.80 -4.25 -1.45
N ILE A 125 12.87 -4.74 -2.70
CA ILE A 125 11.98 -5.80 -3.16
C ILE A 125 12.55 -7.13 -2.66
N PRO A 126 11.81 -7.90 -1.83
CA PRO A 126 12.32 -9.16 -1.30
C PRO A 126 12.41 -10.22 -2.41
N HIS A 127 13.30 -11.20 -2.24
CA HIS A 127 13.41 -12.34 -3.15
C HIS A 127 12.21 -13.31 -3.08
N GLY A 128 11.41 -13.24 -2.02
CA GLY A 128 10.22 -14.06 -1.82
C GLY A 128 9.16 -13.33 -0.99
N VAL A 129 7.89 -13.62 -1.26
CA VAL A 129 6.75 -13.13 -0.47
C VAL A 129 6.01 -14.26 0.19
N LEU A 130 5.62 -14.04 1.45
CA LEU A 130 4.77 -14.96 2.18
C LEU A 130 3.31 -14.71 1.80
N VAL A 131 2.63 -15.75 1.36
CA VAL A 131 1.21 -15.73 1.00
C VAL A 131 0.45 -16.55 2.02
N SER A 132 -0.47 -15.91 2.75
CA SER A 132 -1.27 -16.54 3.79
C SER A 132 -2.74 -16.08 3.69
N PRO A 133 -3.59 -16.78 2.91
CA PRO A 133 -4.98 -16.38 2.67
C PRO A 133 -5.92 -16.66 3.85
N GLY A 134 -5.53 -17.54 4.79
CA GLY A 134 -6.38 -17.97 5.90
C GLY A 134 -6.45 -16.99 7.07
N LEU A 135 -7.23 -17.38 8.10
CA LEU A 135 -7.44 -16.64 9.34
C LEU A 135 -6.75 -17.34 10.55
N PRO A 136 -6.51 -16.61 11.66
CA PRO A 136 -6.01 -17.20 12.91
C PRO A 136 -6.92 -18.32 13.45
N PRO A 137 -6.42 -19.26 14.28
CA PRO A 137 -5.08 -19.29 14.90
C PRO A 137 -3.99 -20.00 14.09
N ARG A 138 -4.34 -20.83 13.09
CA ARG A 138 -3.35 -21.52 12.23
C ARG A 138 -3.77 -21.44 10.76
N THR A 139 -2.89 -20.88 9.94
CA THR A 139 -3.14 -20.68 8.51
C THR A 139 -2.04 -21.34 7.68
N ARG A 140 -2.45 -21.93 6.55
CA ARG A 140 -1.52 -22.42 5.55
C ARG A 140 -0.90 -21.24 4.81
N SER A 141 0.43 -21.26 4.67
CA SER A 141 1.16 -20.24 3.93
C SER A 141 2.09 -20.85 2.90
N TRP A 142 2.42 -20.04 1.90
CA TRP A 142 3.35 -20.38 0.82
C TRP A 142 4.40 -19.29 0.69
N MET A 143 5.63 -19.67 0.37
CA MET A 143 6.68 -18.73 -0.01
C MET A 143 6.74 -18.67 -1.53
N CYS A 144 6.48 -17.50 -2.10
CA CYS A 144 6.43 -17.28 -3.54
C CYS A 144 7.65 -16.45 -3.98
N PRO A 145 8.56 -16.99 -4.82
CA PRO A 145 9.68 -16.22 -5.35
C PRO A 145 9.23 -14.98 -6.13
N VAL A 146 9.99 -13.90 -6.04
CA VAL A 146 9.72 -12.63 -6.71
C VAL A 146 10.77 -12.38 -7.78
N PHE A 147 10.31 -12.09 -9.00
CA PHE A 147 11.16 -11.63 -10.08
C PHE A 147 10.78 -10.21 -10.47
N VAL A 148 11.78 -9.35 -10.65
CA VAL A 148 11.55 -7.98 -11.08
C VAL A 148 11.54 -7.92 -12.59
N LEU A 149 10.41 -7.51 -13.17
CA LEU A 149 10.28 -7.34 -14.62
C LEU A 149 10.69 -5.94 -15.07
N LYS A 150 10.34 -4.92 -14.28
CA LYS A 150 10.64 -3.51 -14.59
C LYS A 150 10.64 -2.66 -13.33
N ARG A 151 11.51 -1.65 -13.26
CA ARG A 151 11.53 -0.60 -12.22
C ARG A 151 11.49 0.78 -12.88
N LYS A 152 10.79 1.74 -12.29
CA LYS A 152 10.80 3.16 -12.67
C LYS A 152 11.08 3.99 -11.40
N GLY A 153 12.04 4.90 -11.47
CA GLY A 153 12.41 5.79 -10.36
C GLY A 153 13.32 5.18 -9.29
N VAL A 154 13.97 4.04 -9.56
CA VAL A 154 14.89 3.39 -8.60
C VAL A 154 16.32 3.71 -9.00
N THR A 155 17.02 4.53 -8.21
CA THR A 155 18.48 4.67 -8.30
C THR A 155 19.10 3.36 -7.82
N MET A 156 19.99 2.78 -8.63
CA MET A 156 20.75 1.60 -8.21
C MET A 156 21.63 1.99 -7.02
N LEU A 157 21.32 1.49 -5.83
CA LEU A 157 22.37 1.35 -4.81
C LEU A 157 23.26 0.19 -5.25
N ALA A 158 24.57 0.40 -5.19
CA ALA A 158 25.57 -0.58 -5.59
C ALA A 158 25.37 -1.93 -4.88
N ASP A 159 25.55 -3.01 -5.65
CA ASP A 159 25.76 -4.40 -5.23
C ASP A 159 26.73 -4.46 -4.02
N GLU A 160 26.70 -5.35 -3.05
CA GLU A 160 26.10 -6.67 -2.85
C GLU A 160 26.29 -6.98 -1.35
N GLU A 161 25.34 -7.62 -0.66
CA GLU A 161 25.68 -8.33 0.58
C GLU A 161 26.27 -9.69 0.15
N PRO A 162 27.47 -10.08 0.62
CA PRO A 162 28.14 -11.26 0.09
C PRO A 162 27.28 -12.51 0.30
N THR A 163 27.03 -13.22 -0.80
CA THR A 163 26.36 -14.53 -0.80
C THR A 163 27.02 -15.44 0.24
N PRO A 164 26.26 -16.07 1.16
CA PRO A 164 26.84 -16.98 2.14
C PRO A 164 27.59 -18.12 1.44
N PRO A 165 28.73 -18.57 1.99
CA PRO A 165 29.71 -19.36 1.26
C PRO A 165 29.27 -20.77 0.86
N ASN A 166 28.05 -21.22 1.15
CA ASN A 166 27.52 -22.49 0.66
C ASN A 166 25.98 -22.53 0.54
N GLY A 167 25.48 -22.68 -0.69
CA GLY A 167 24.13 -23.16 -1.02
C GLY A 167 23.20 -22.15 -1.72
N PRO A 168 22.46 -22.54 -2.78
CA PRO A 168 21.36 -21.73 -3.30
C PRO A 168 20.20 -21.71 -2.30
N LEU A 169 19.66 -20.53 -1.95
CA LEU A 169 18.45 -20.42 -1.11
C LEU A 169 17.21 -21.09 -1.76
N PHE A 170 17.24 -21.23 -3.09
CA PHE A 170 16.25 -21.94 -3.90
C PHE A 170 16.95 -22.66 -5.05
N PRO A 171 16.49 -23.84 -5.49
CA PRO A 171 17.05 -24.50 -6.66
C PRO A 171 16.90 -23.59 -7.89
N MET A 172 18.02 -23.26 -8.53
CA MET A 172 18.03 -22.54 -9.81
C MET A 172 17.29 -23.39 -10.86
N PRO A 173 16.27 -22.84 -11.54
CA PRO A 173 15.63 -23.58 -12.62
C PRO A 173 16.65 -23.86 -13.73
N HIS A 174 16.79 -25.14 -14.11
CA HIS A 174 17.68 -25.56 -15.20
C HIS A 174 17.19 -25.01 -16.54
N TYR A 175 17.90 -24.00 -17.04
CA TYR A 175 17.70 -23.35 -18.35
C TYR A 175 16.29 -22.78 -18.61
N ALA A 176 16.24 -21.72 -19.42
CA ALA A 176 14.99 -21.21 -19.94
C ALA A 176 14.25 -22.31 -20.73
N PRO A 177 13.00 -22.65 -20.38
CA PRO A 177 12.24 -23.63 -21.13
C PRO A 177 11.95 -23.13 -22.55
N ARG A 178 12.08 -24.03 -23.53
CA ARG A 178 12.14 -23.74 -24.99
C ARG A 178 10.91 -23.06 -25.61
N TRP A 179 9.86 -22.76 -24.85
CA TRP A 179 8.64 -22.10 -25.34
C TRP A 179 8.78 -20.57 -25.48
N MET A 180 9.97 -20.00 -25.22
CA MET A 180 10.28 -18.59 -25.48
C MET A 180 10.74 -18.28 -26.92
N HIS A 181 10.84 -19.28 -27.81
CA HIS A 181 11.07 -19.00 -29.24
C HIS A 181 9.75 -18.73 -29.95
N TYR A 182 9.63 -17.54 -30.56
CA TYR A 182 8.61 -17.21 -31.55
C TYR A 182 8.70 -18.21 -32.72
N ASN A 183 7.57 -18.84 -33.08
CA ASN A 183 7.45 -19.59 -34.32
C ASN A 183 7.61 -18.61 -35.50
N VAL A 184 8.76 -18.64 -36.15
CA VAL A 184 8.89 -18.13 -37.52
C VAL A 184 8.22 -19.15 -38.44
N GLY A 185 7.30 -18.65 -39.26
CA GLY A 185 6.34 -19.44 -40.02
C GLY A 185 6.95 -20.53 -40.88
N SER A 186 6.19 -21.60 -41.01
CA SER A 186 6.31 -22.60 -42.05
C SER A 186 6.31 -21.91 -43.42
N GLN A 187 7.43 -21.98 -44.13
CA GLN A 187 7.46 -21.82 -45.58
C GLN A 187 7.89 -23.15 -46.20
N ASP A 188 7.09 -23.56 -47.18
CA ASP A 188 7.22 -24.75 -47.99
C ASP A 188 8.57 -24.84 -48.73
N ALA A 189 9.09 -26.06 -48.79
CA ALA A 189 9.84 -26.66 -49.90
C ALA A 189 9.99 -28.16 -49.54
N GLY A 190 9.54 -29.15 -50.32
CA GLY A 190 9.53 -29.22 -51.76
C GLY A 190 10.84 -29.84 -52.25
N GLN A 191 10.77 -31.15 -52.56
CA GLN A 191 11.67 -31.96 -53.40
C GLN A 191 12.92 -32.62 -52.78
N GLY A 192 13.09 -33.90 -53.16
CA GLY A 192 14.34 -34.67 -53.07
C GLY A 192 14.11 -36.14 -52.80
#